data_AF-A0A7W7VU30-F1
#
_entry.id   AF-A0A7W7VU30-F1
#
_cell.length_a   1.000
_cell.length_b   1.000
_cell.length_c   1.000
_cell.angle_alpha   90.00
_cell.angle_beta   90.00
_cell.angle_gamma   90.00
#
_symmetry.space_group_name_H-M   'P 1'
#
loop_
_entity.id
_entity.type
_entity.pdbx_description
1 polymer ?
#
loop_
_entity_poly.entity_id
_entity_poly.type
_entity_poly.pdbx_seq_one_letter_code
_entity_poly.pdbx_strand_id
1 'polypeptide(L)'
;MPDSEGTLGGLVSLAEEPQFERIVRLALRNAAHCSSDPLCAERLPHAPADFLHGAACHICLFVSETTCERGNRFLDRRFLVPLGDEPDLVLTPGELLA
;
A
#
# COMPACT_ATOMS: atom_id res chain seq x y z
N MET A 1 -22.59 17.74 20.12
CA MET A 1 -23.26 17.06 18.98
C MET A 1 -22.82 15.61 19.01
N PRO A 2 -23.69 14.68 19.42
CA PRO A 2 -23.40 13.26 19.30
C PRO A 2 -23.89 12.80 17.93
N ASP A 3 -23.07 13.04 16.90
CA ASP A 3 -23.38 12.58 15.54
C ASP A 3 -22.67 11.25 15.28
N SER A 4 -23.47 10.21 15.06
CA SER A 4 -23.16 8.97 14.33
C SER A 4 -22.53 7.77 15.06
N GLU A 5 -23.10 7.35 16.18
CA GLU A 5 -22.91 6.00 16.76
C GLU A 5 -23.58 4.85 15.97
N GLY A 6 -23.80 5.00 14.65
CA GLY A 6 -24.42 3.97 13.83
C GLY A 6 -23.90 3.94 12.40
N THR A 7 -23.51 2.74 11.93
CA THR A 7 -23.37 2.24 10.53
C THR A 7 -21.98 1.81 10.04
N LEU A 8 -20.92 1.87 10.86
CA LEU A 8 -19.65 1.21 10.49
C LEU A 8 -19.74 -0.33 10.47
N GLY A 9 -20.87 -0.93 10.84
CA GLY A 9 -21.07 -2.38 10.84
C GLY A 9 -20.79 -3.06 9.48
N GLY A 10 -21.02 -2.35 8.37
CA GLY A 10 -20.65 -2.84 7.03
C GLY A 10 -19.14 -2.84 6.76
N LEU A 11 -18.35 -1.99 7.43
CA LEU A 11 -16.89 -2.02 7.37
C LEU A 11 -16.32 -3.04 8.35
N VAL A 12 -16.92 -3.16 9.54
CA VAL A 12 -16.57 -4.19 10.52
C VAL A 12 -16.75 -5.59 9.92
N SER A 13 -17.83 -5.83 9.16
CA SER A 13 -18.04 -7.13 8.50
C SER A 13 -17.02 -7.45 7.39
N LEU A 14 -16.27 -6.45 6.89
CA LEU A 14 -15.15 -6.70 5.96
C LEU A 14 -13.88 -7.15 6.69
N ALA A 15 -13.80 -6.97 8.00
CA ALA A 15 -12.68 -7.45 8.83
C ALA A 15 -12.83 -8.94 9.19
N GLU A 16 -13.99 -9.53 8.95
CA GLU A 16 -14.25 -10.96 9.17
C GLU A 16 -13.69 -11.82 8.02
N GLU A 17 -13.39 -13.07 8.32
CA GLU A 17 -13.04 -14.07 7.30
C GLU A 17 -14.27 -14.53 6.50
N PRO A 18 -14.14 -14.80 5.18
CA PRO A 18 -12.94 -14.72 4.34
C PRO A 18 -12.75 -13.35 3.66
N GLN A 19 -13.58 -12.35 4.00
CA GLN A 19 -13.61 -11.04 3.32
C GLN A 19 -12.30 -10.29 3.50
N PHE A 20 -11.77 -10.28 4.72
CA PHE A 20 -10.53 -9.58 5.03
C PHE A 20 -9.34 -10.16 4.25
N GLU A 21 -9.19 -11.49 4.25
CA GLU A 21 -8.15 -12.17 3.49
C GLU A 21 -8.23 -11.81 2.00
N ARG A 22 -9.45 -11.84 1.43
CA ARG A 22 -9.67 -11.46 0.02
C ARG A 22 -9.23 -10.03 -0.26
N ILE A 23 -9.54 -9.09 0.64
CA ILE A 23 -9.17 -7.68 0.51
C ILE A 23 -7.64 -7.51 0.59
N VAL A 24 -7.00 -8.15 1.55
CA VAL A 24 -5.54 -8.08 1.73
C VAL A 24 -4.82 -8.66 0.50
N ARG A 25 -5.21 -9.85 0.04
CA ARG A 25 -4.64 -10.45 -1.18
C ARG A 25 -4.85 -9.58 -2.41
N LEU A 26 -6.02 -8.95 -2.54
CA LEU A 26 -6.27 -8.02 -3.64
C LEU A 26 -5.37 -6.78 -3.55
N ALA A 27 -5.19 -6.22 -2.36
CA ALA A 27 -4.30 -5.08 -2.15
C ALA A 27 -2.84 -5.42 -2.51
N LEU A 28 -2.35 -6.60 -2.11
CA LEU A 28 -1.01 -7.08 -2.46
C LEU A 28 -0.85 -7.28 -3.97
N ARG A 29 -1.83 -7.92 -4.64
CA ARG A 29 -1.83 -8.04 -6.11
C ARG A 29 -1.83 -6.69 -6.81
N ASN A 30 -2.61 -5.73 -6.32
CA ASN A 30 -2.61 -4.37 -6.86
C ASN A 30 -1.27 -3.68 -6.64
N ALA A 31 -0.64 -3.86 -5.48
CA ALA A 31 0.68 -3.31 -5.20
C ALA A 31 1.73 -3.84 -6.19
N ALA A 32 1.64 -5.10 -6.65
CA ALA A 32 2.58 -5.66 -7.62
C ALA A 32 2.60 -4.96 -8.99
N HIS A 33 1.62 -4.10 -9.30
CA HIS A 33 1.48 -3.46 -10.61
C HIS A 33 1.35 -1.94 -10.51
N CYS A 34 2.11 -1.21 -11.32
CA CYS A 34 1.95 0.23 -11.49
C CYS A 34 2.12 0.60 -12.97
N SER A 35 1.19 1.39 -13.51
CA SER A 35 1.31 1.83 -14.92
C SER A 35 2.44 2.85 -15.15
N SER A 36 3.06 3.36 -14.09
CA SER A 36 4.28 4.18 -14.16
C SER A 36 5.57 3.37 -14.01
N ASP A 37 5.49 2.04 -14.04
CA ASP A 37 6.69 1.21 -14.10
C ASP A 37 7.38 1.33 -15.47
N PRO A 38 8.74 1.31 -15.51
CA PRO A 38 9.67 1.02 -14.40
C PRO A 38 10.02 2.23 -13.51
N LEU A 39 9.68 3.46 -13.92
CA LEU A 39 10.06 4.69 -13.22
C LEU A 39 9.55 4.73 -11.76
N CYS A 40 8.38 4.15 -11.50
CA CYS A 40 7.86 4.02 -10.14
C CYS A 40 8.66 2.98 -9.35
N ALA A 41 8.86 1.77 -9.88
CA ALA A 41 9.59 0.69 -9.21
C ALA A 41 11.04 1.07 -8.83
N GLU A 42 11.74 1.81 -9.69
CA GLU A 42 13.15 2.16 -9.51
C GLU A 42 13.36 3.40 -8.62
N ARG A 43 12.28 4.07 -8.19
CA ARG A 43 12.38 5.31 -7.42
C ARG A 43 12.98 5.05 -6.04
N LEU A 44 14.02 5.80 -5.71
CA LEU A 44 14.66 5.81 -4.39
C LEU A 44 14.92 7.26 -3.96
N PRO A 45 14.47 7.67 -2.76
CA PRO A 45 14.74 9.00 -2.24
C PRO A 45 16.23 9.10 -1.83
N HIS A 46 16.94 10.04 -2.43
CA HIS A 46 18.34 10.35 -2.10
C HIS A 46 18.48 11.84 -1.86
N ALA A 47 19.27 12.25 -0.87
CA ALA A 47 19.55 13.68 -0.68
C ALA A 47 20.12 14.30 -1.98
N PRO A 48 19.64 15.47 -2.43
CA PRO A 48 18.75 16.42 -1.73
C PRO A 48 17.26 16.31 -2.12
N ALA A 49 16.68 15.12 -2.31
CA ALA A 49 15.28 14.97 -2.70
C ALA A 49 14.29 15.54 -1.66
N ASP A 50 13.33 16.32 -2.15
CA ASP A 50 12.22 16.87 -1.34
C ASP A 50 11.12 15.82 -1.04
N PHE A 51 11.19 14.66 -1.70
CA PHE A 51 10.25 13.55 -1.50
C PHE A 51 10.89 12.44 -0.68
N LEU A 52 10.07 11.78 0.15
CA LEU A 52 10.49 10.71 1.08
C LEU A 52 9.80 9.37 0.82
N HIS A 53 9.26 9.16 -0.38
CA HIS A 53 8.68 7.88 -0.80
C HIS A 53 9.61 7.16 -1.78
N GLY A 54 9.60 5.82 -1.74
CA GLY A 54 10.34 4.97 -2.66
C GLY A 54 9.49 4.58 -3.85
N ALA A 55 9.31 3.28 -4.07
CA ALA A 55 8.44 2.77 -5.13
C ALA A 55 6.96 2.98 -4.78
N ALA A 56 6.48 4.22 -4.84
CA ALA A 56 5.10 4.60 -4.51
C ALA A 56 4.70 5.86 -5.30
N CYS A 57 3.45 5.92 -5.75
CA CYS A 57 2.88 7.08 -6.43
C CYS A 57 1.34 7.10 -6.37
N HIS A 58 0.71 8.08 -7.01
CA HIS A 58 -0.74 8.24 -7.16
C HIS A 58 -1.46 7.07 -7.84
N ILE A 59 -0.75 6.20 -8.54
CA ILE A 59 -1.35 5.05 -9.23
C ILE A 59 -1.42 3.82 -8.33
N CYS A 60 -0.46 3.62 -7.43
CA CYS A 60 -0.32 2.35 -6.71
C CYS A 60 -0.52 2.43 -5.20
N LEU A 61 0.00 3.45 -4.51
CA LEU A 61 0.07 3.46 -3.04
C LEU A 61 -0.41 4.75 -2.38
N PHE A 62 -0.41 5.88 -3.09
CA PHE A 62 -0.86 7.12 -2.47
C PHE A 62 -2.37 7.08 -2.27
N VAL A 63 -2.79 7.53 -1.10
CA VAL A 63 -4.20 7.80 -0.78
C VAL A 63 -4.43 9.30 -0.72
N SER A 64 -5.68 9.72 -0.55
CA SER A 64 -6.01 11.13 -0.30
C SER A 64 -5.17 11.71 0.83
N GLU A 65 -4.67 12.93 0.64
CA GLU A 65 -3.83 13.62 1.63
C GLU A 65 -4.51 13.72 3.00
N THR A 66 -5.82 14.00 3.01
CA THR A 66 -6.64 14.07 4.23
C THR A 66 -6.76 12.73 4.97
N THR A 67 -6.49 11.61 4.30
CA THR A 67 -6.53 10.27 4.88
C THR A 67 -5.16 9.81 5.36
N CYS A 68 -4.08 10.36 4.81
CA CYS A 68 -2.72 9.96 5.17
C CYS A 68 -2.12 10.89 6.22
N GLU A 69 -2.05 10.42 7.47
CA GLU A 69 -1.39 11.16 8.57
C GLU A 69 0.09 11.49 8.28
N ARG A 70 0.75 10.70 7.43
CA ARG A 70 2.16 10.89 7.03
C ARG A 70 2.30 11.61 5.68
N GLY A 71 1.21 12.02 5.02
CA GLY A 71 1.27 12.71 3.72
C GLY A 71 1.93 11.88 2.62
N ASN A 72 1.62 10.58 2.55
CA ASN A 72 2.17 9.61 1.61
C ASN A 72 3.71 9.51 1.60
N ARG A 73 4.37 9.87 2.71
CA ARG A 73 5.81 9.70 2.91
C ARG A 73 6.14 8.30 3.39
N PHE A 74 7.37 7.85 3.12
CA PHE A 74 7.93 6.56 3.56
C PHE A 74 7.21 5.32 3.01
N LEU A 75 6.42 5.49 1.96
CA LEU A 75 5.74 4.40 1.27
C LEU A 75 6.67 3.76 0.22
N ASP A 76 6.67 2.44 0.20
CA ASP A 76 7.43 1.64 -0.76
C ASP A 76 6.81 0.24 -0.90
N ARG A 77 6.30 -0.12 -2.08
CA ARG A 77 5.74 -1.47 -2.28
C ARG A 77 6.79 -2.57 -2.37
N ARG A 78 8.09 -2.27 -2.46
CA ARG A 78 9.15 -3.30 -2.34
C ARG A 78 9.12 -4.01 -0.99
N PHE A 79 8.59 -3.35 0.05
CA PHE A 79 8.37 -3.98 1.35
C PHE A 79 7.16 -4.90 1.38
N LEU A 80 6.25 -4.81 0.41
CA LEU A 80 5.01 -5.57 0.38
C LEU A 80 5.07 -6.75 -0.60
N VAL A 81 5.69 -6.54 -1.75
CA VAL A 81 5.69 -7.51 -2.86
C VAL A 81 7.06 -7.51 -3.56
N PRO A 82 7.46 -8.64 -4.15
CA PRO A 82 8.69 -8.70 -4.95
C PRO A 82 8.61 -7.75 -6.13
N LEU A 83 9.58 -6.85 -6.25
CA LEU A 83 9.73 -5.93 -7.38
C LEU A 83 11.19 -5.85 -7.77
N GLY A 84 11.48 -6.03 -9.06
CA GLY A 84 12.85 -6.11 -9.54
C GLY A 84 13.60 -7.30 -8.94
N ASP A 85 14.92 -7.15 -8.80
CA ASP A 85 15.83 -8.23 -8.42
C ASP A 85 16.20 -8.26 -6.92
N GLU A 86 15.47 -7.52 -6.07
CA GLU A 86 15.75 -7.39 -4.63
C GLU A 86 14.66 -8.03 -3.75
N PRO A 87 14.61 -9.38 -3.65
CA PRO A 87 13.59 -10.08 -2.86
C PRO A 87 13.73 -9.87 -1.35
N ASP A 88 14.92 -9.52 -0.87
CA ASP A 88 15.25 -9.40 0.56
C ASP A 88 14.51 -8.24 1.26
N LEU A 89 13.89 -7.34 0.51
CA LEU A 89 13.11 -6.23 1.06
C LEU A 89 11.68 -6.64 1.47
N VAL A 90 11.16 -7.78 0.98
CA VAL A 90 9.76 -8.14 1.17
C VAL A 90 9.48 -8.57 2.62
N LEU A 91 8.54 -7.89 3.27
CA LEU A 91 8.14 -8.15 4.67
C LEU A 91 6.83 -8.94 4.79
N THR A 92 6.08 -9.09 3.69
CA THR A 92 4.81 -9.81 3.68
C THR A 92 5.03 -11.33 3.75
N PRO A 93 4.26 -12.07 4.57
CA PRO A 93 4.29 -13.53 4.56
C PRO A 93 4.00 -14.10 3.17
N GLY A 94 4.80 -15.07 2.72
CA GLY A 94 4.66 -15.67 1.39
C GLY A 94 3.30 -16.34 1.15
N GLU A 95 2.64 -16.78 2.22
CA GLU A 95 1.29 -17.37 2.23
C GLU A 95 0.23 -16.43 1.64
N LEU A 96 0.43 -15.11 1.79
CA LEU A 96 -0.47 -14.06 1.32
C LEU A 96 -0.17 -13.58 -0.10
N LEU A 97 1.01 -13.94 -0.63
CA LEU A 97 1.45 -13.61 -1.99
C LEU A 97 1.03 -14.64 -3.03
N ALA A 98 0.59 -15.82 -2.59
CA ALA A 98 0.02 -16.89 -3.42
C ALA A 98 -1.39 -16.56 -3.95
#